data_AF-A0A4Q3CVA1-F1
#
_entry.id   AF-A0A4Q3CVA1-F1
#
_cell.length_a   1.000
_cell.length_b   1.000
_cell.length_c   1.000
_cell.angle_alpha   90.00
_cell.angle_beta   90.00
_cell.angle_gamma   90.00
#
_symmetry.space_group_name_H-M   'P 1'
#
loop_
_entity.id
_entity.type
_entity.pdbx_description
1 polymer ?
#
loop_
_entity_poly.entity_id
_entity_poly.type
_entity_poly.pdbx_seq_one_letter_code
_entity_poly.pdbx_strand_id
1 'polypeptide(L)'
;MRGTQLIYNEVTINDYPGRNEFRLFDMRTLKAGARNIERIYRDTANIVLLNLDVNRSAESYTFSFDNNGNFFILNQDGYDARIDADYAWVYFTLDAKKNAADGDAYVVGRFNNYVLDEHSRLQFDPQDNRFFTRQFLKQGVYDYEYIWVDRATKKASDIVIEGSHYETENDYQLFVYYRPPGSRWEELAGFQVVNTGKR
;
A
#
# COMPACT_ATOMS: atom_id res chain seq x y z
N MET A 1 31.14 -17.41 -3.32
CA MET A 1 31.55 -17.89 -1.97
C MET A 1 32.97 -17.44 -1.69
N ARG A 2 33.21 -16.86 -0.52
CA ARG A 2 34.55 -16.52 -0.04
C ARG A 2 34.75 -17.18 1.33
N GLY A 3 35.41 -18.34 1.36
CA GLY A 3 35.52 -19.15 2.57
C GLY A 3 34.13 -19.55 3.09
N THR A 4 33.82 -19.17 4.33
CA THR A 4 32.53 -19.42 4.99
C THR A 4 31.45 -18.37 4.67
N GLN A 5 31.73 -17.41 3.79
CA GLN A 5 30.81 -16.33 3.44
C GLN A 5 30.15 -16.54 2.07
N LEU A 6 28.83 -16.36 2.04
CA LEU A 6 28.06 -16.13 0.82
C LEU A 6 27.98 -14.62 0.58
N ILE A 7 28.40 -14.18 -0.60
CA ILE A 7 28.43 -12.76 -0.98
C ILE A 7 27.47 -12.61 -2.16
N TYR A 8 26.47 -11.75 -1.98
CA TYR A 8 25.44 -11.43 -2.99
C TYR A 8 25.60 -9.96 -3.36
N ASN A 9 26.58 -9.66 -4.22
CA ASN A 9 26.93 -8.30 -4.65
C ASN A 9 26.59 -8.05 -6.14
N GLU A 10 25.86 -8.97 -6.77
CA GLU A 10 25.39 -8.79 -8.13
C GLU A 10 24.27 -7.74 -8.13
N VAL A 11 24.50 -6.65 -8.85
CA VAL A 11 23.61 -5.48 -8.84
C VAL A 11 22.30 -5.80 -9.56
N THR A 12 22.37 -6.48 -10.71
CA THR A 12 21.21 -6.70 -11.59
C THR A 12 20.09 -7.54 -10.99
N ILE A 13 20.41 -8.49 -10.10
CA ILE A 13 19.41 -9.36 -9.47
C ILE A 13 18.88 -8.80 -8.14
N ASN A 14 19.60 -7.84 -7.55
CA ASN A 14 19.25 -7.19 -6.28
C ASN A 14 18.83 -5.72 -6.50
N ASP A 15 18.50 -5.36 -7.74
CA ASP A 15 18.02 -4.04 -8.12
C ASP A 15 16.50 -4.03 -8.08
N TYR A 16 15.97 -3.25 -7.15
CA TYR A 16 14.54 -3.07 -6.96
C TYR A 16 14.17 -1.62 -7.28
N PRO A 17 13.01 -1.37 -7.91
CA PRO A 17 12.50 -0.02 -8.04
C PRO A 17 12.40 0.66 -6.67
N GLY A 18 12.78 1.93 -6.59
CA GLY A 18 12.71 2.68 -5.33
C GLY A 18 11.28 3.00 -4.87
N ARG A 19 10.29 2.91 -5.78
CA ARG A 19 8.87 3.13 -5.49
C ARG A 19 8.63 4.51 -4.86
N ASN A 20 7.55 4.69 -4.12
CA ASN A 20 7.21 5.95 -3.46
C ASN A 20 6.65 5.65 -2.06
N GLU A 21 6.65 6.66 -1.20
CA GLU A 21 6.06 6.57 0.14
C GLU A 21 4.57 6.21 0.00
N PHE A 22 4.05 5.38 0.90
CA PHE A 22 2.63 5.03 0.91
C PHE A 22 1.76 6.28 1.13
N ARG A 23 0.57 6.28 0.54
CA ARG A 23 -0.46 7.26 0.87
C ARG A 23 -1.00 6.91 2.24
N LEU A 24 -1.33 7.91 3.05
CA LEU A 24 -1.81 7.71 4.43
C LEU A 24 -3.11 8.44 4.65
N PHE A 25 -4.11 7.79 5.24
CA PHE A 25 -5.29 8.47 5.79
C PHE A 25 -5.51 8.12 7.27
N ASP A 26 -6.10 9.06 8.00
CA ASP A 26 -6.33 8.94 9.44
C ASP A 26 -7.81 9.11 9.76
N MET A 27 -8.46 8.02 10.16
CA MET A 27 -9.85 8.01 10.62
C MET A 27 -9.98 7.54 12.09
N ARG A 28 -9.02 7.92 12.95
CA ARG A 28 -9.07 7.61 14.40
C ARG A 28 -10.29 8.18 15.11
N THR A 29 -10.91 9.22 14.55
CA THR A 29 -12.23 9.72 14.94
C THR A 29 -13.14 9.76 13.72
N LEU A 30 -14.43 9.49 13.91
CA LEU A 30 -15.47 9.64 12.88
C LEU A 30 -16.25 10.96 13.05
N LYS A 31 -15.81 11.84 13.94
CA LYS A 31 -16.49 13.11 14.24
C LYS A 31 -15.98 14.27 13.39
N ALA A 32 -14.73 14.21 12.93
CA ALA A 32 -14.08 15.24 12.14
C ALA A 32 -13.09 14.61 11.16
N GLY A 33 -12.92 15.22 9.99
CA GLY A 33 -11.89 14.83 9.05
C GLY A 33 -10.50 15.14 9.61
N ALA A 34 -9.57 14.20 9.46
CA ALA A 34 -8.15 14.39 9.75
C ALA A 34 -7.33 14.30 8.46
N ARG A 35 -6.15 13.65 8.50
CA ARG A 35 -5.27 13.54 7.33
C ARG A 35 -5.94 12.76 6.20
N ASN A 36 -5.95 13.37 5.00
CA ASN A 36 -6.49 12.81 3.77
C ASN A 36 -7.97 12.40 3.80
N ILE A 37 -8.78 13.04 4.65
CA ILE A 37 -10.23 12.90 4.66
C ILE A 37 -10.86 14.19 4.16
N GLU A 38 -11.65 14.09 3.09
CA GLU A 38 -12.44 15.20 2.57
C GLU A 38 -13.67 15.44 3.47
N ARG A 39 -14.40 14.36 3.77
CA ARG A 39 -15.67 14.46 4.49
C ARG A 39 -15.99 13.17 5.23
N ILE A 40 -16.56 13.32 6.42
CA ILE A 40 -17.21 12.24 7.15
C ILE A 40 -18.68 12.61 7.32
N TYR A 41 -19.56 11.65 7.05
CA TYR A 41 -20.98 11.81 7.33
C TYR A 41 -21.60 10.46 7.66
N ARG A 42 -22.78 10.51 8.28
CA ARG A 42 -23.53 9.33 8.65
C ARG A 42 -24.83 9.28 7.87
N ASP A 43 -25.06 8.13 7.26
CA ASP A 43 -26.37 7.75 6.74
C ASP A 43 -26.80 6.46 7.48
N THR A 44 -26.93 5.33 6.77
CA THR A 44 -27.17 4.01 7.39
C THR A 44 -25.93 3.52 8.16
N ALA A 45 -24.73 3.88 7.68
CA ALA A 45 -23.44 3.62 8.30
C ALA A 45 -22.59 4.89 8.28
N ASN A 46 -21.47 4.87 9.01
CA ASN A 46 -20.45 5.91 8.87
C ASN A 46 -19.82 5.81 7.48
N ILE A 47 -19.71 6.95 6.80
CA ILE A 47 -19.10 7.08 5.48
C ILE A 47 -17.95 8.07 5.60
N VAL A 48 -16.78 7.64 5.14
CA VAL A 48 -15.56 8.45 5.08
C VAL A 48 -15.18 8.61 3.61
N LEU A 49 -15.22 9.84 3.12
CA LEU A 49 -14.71 10.19 1.80
C LEU A 49 -13.27 10.67 1.94
N LEU A 50 -12.35 9.98 1.28
CA LEU A 50 -10.96 10.43 1.20
C LEU A 50 -10.83 11.56 0.17
N ASN A 51 -9.79 12.37 0.31
CA ASN A 51 -9.44 13.33 -0.73
C ASN A 51 -9.18 12.62 -2.07
N LEU A 52 -9.41 13.33 -3.17
CA LEU A 52 -9.07 12.84 -4.51
C LEU A 52 -7.57 12.60 -4.63
N ASP A 53 -7.18 11.35 -4.86
CA ASP A 53 -5.81 10.99 -5.18
C ASP A 53 -5.52 11.29 -6.64
N VAL A 54 -4.29 11.70 -6.94
CA VAL A 54 -3.81 11.93 -8.31
C VAL A 54 -2.71 10.93 -8.67
N ASN A 55 -2.53 10.67 -9.96
CA ASN A 55 -1.36 9.94 -10.45
C ASN A 55 -0.09 10.76 -10.19
N ARG A 56 0.84 10.19 -9.40
CA ARG A 56 2.09 10.82 -8.96
C ARG A 56 3.33 10.26 -9.67
N SER A 57 3.16 9.45 -10.71
CA SER A 57 4.27 8.84 -11.48
C SER A 57 5.20 9.83 -12.17
N ALA A 58 4.71 11.04 -12.47
CA ALA A 58 5.47 12.12 -13.10
C ALA A 58 5.85 13.25 -12.12
N GLU A 59 5.47 13.14 -10.85
CA GLU A 59 5.78 14.15 -9.84
C GLU A 59 7.24 14.02 -9.38
N SER A 60 7.80 15.12 -8.86
CA SER A 60 9.11 15.06 -8.21
C SER A 60 8.96 14.47 -6.81
N TYR A 61 9.98 13.74 -6.36
CA TYR A 61 9.97 13.13 -5.03
C TYR A 61 9.72 14.18 -3.94
N THR A 62 8.78 13.88 -3.06
CA THR A 62 8.51 14.64 -1.84
C THR A 62 8.43 13.66 -0.69
N PHE A 63 9.27 13.85 0.32
CA PHE A 63 9.25 13.01 1.51
C PHE A 63 7.91 13.16 2.25
N SER A 64 7.28 12.04 2.56
CA SER A 64 6.07 11.95 3.37
C SER A 64 6.26 10.86 4.40
N PHE A 65 5.96 11.17 5.66
CA PHE A 65 5.91 10.12 6.68
C PHE A 65 4.77 9.15 6.38
N ASP A 66 5.14 7.89 6.26
CA ASP A 66 4.28 6.72 6.21
C ASP A 66 4.65 5.72 7.32
N ASN A 67 4.07 4.53 7.27
CA ASN A 67 4.37 3.40 8.12
C ASN A 67 4.74 2.15 7.30
N ASN A 68 5.39 2.31 6.14
CA ASN A 68 5.77 1.21 5.23
C ASN A 68 4.59 0.27 4.88
N GLY A 69 3.41 0.84 4.61
CA GLY A 69 2.23 0.08 4.17
C GLY A 69 1.42 -0.56 5.31
N ASN A 70 1.78 -0.28 6.57
CA ASN A 70 1.07 -0.78 7.73
C ASN A 70 -0.25 -0.04 8.00
N PHE A 71 -1.05 -0.63 8.88
CA PHE A 71 -2.23 0.02 9.42
C PHE A 71 -2.31 -0.23 10.93
N PHE A 72 -2.95 0.69 11.64
CA PHE A 72 -3.09 0.62 13.09
C PHE A 72 -4.54 0.90 13.47
N ILE A 73 -5.20 -0.09 14.07
CA ILE A 73 -6.53 0.09 14.65
C ILE A 73 -6.41 0.95 15.89
N LEU A 74 -6.92 2.17 15.79
CA LEU A 74 -6.78 3.22 16.79
C LEU A 74 -8.09 4.00 16.87
N ASN A 75 -8.44 4.42 18.08
CA ASN A 75 -9.64 5.18 18.34
C ASN A 75 -9.28 6.33 19.28
N GLN A 76 -9.61 7.56 18.89
CA GLN A 76 -9.32 8.77 19.66
C GLN A 76 -10.45 9.13 20.65
N ASP A 77 -11.64 8.57 20.45
CA ASP A 77 -12.87 8.88 21.19
C ASP A 77 -13.17 7.91 22.34
N GLY A 78 -12.47 6.77 22.40
CA GLY A 78 -12.69 5.65 23.32
C GLY A 78 -11.44 5.29 24.12
N TYR A 79 -11.53 4.21 24.89
CA TYR A 79 -10.45 3.76 25.79
C TYR A 79 -9.67 2.58 25.20
N ASP A 80 -10.36 1.63 24.57
CA ASP A 80 -9.75 0.45 23.95
C ASP A 80 -10.20 0.30 22.49
N ALA A 81 -9.33 0.70 21.56
CA ALA A 81 -9.60 0.66 20.13
C ALA A 81 -9.96 -0.74 19.60
N ARG A 82 -9.65 -1.83 20.31
CA ARG A 82 -10.01 -3.19 19.88
C ARG A 82 -11.52 -3.42 19.95
N ILE A 83 -12.20 -2.80 20.90
CA ILE A 83 -13.63 -2.97 21.16
C ILE A 83 -14.45 -1.71 20.87
N ASP A 84 -13.86 -0.53 21.02
CA ASP A 84 -14.55 0.75 20.89
C ASP A 84 -14.51 1.30 19.45
N ALA A 85 -13.54 0.88 18.64
CA ALA A 85 -13.45 1.35 17.25
C ALA A 85 -14.57 0.78 16.39
N ASP A 86 -15.27 1.69 15.72
CA ASP A 86 -16.35 1.38 14.80
C ASP A 86 -15.82 1.12 13.38
N TYR A 87 -16.67 0.60 12.51
CA TYR A 87 -16.40 0.47 11.08
C TYR A 87 -17.07 1.57 10.27
N ALA A 88 -16.41 1.96 9.18
CA ALA A 88 -16.92 2.90 8.21
C ALA A 88 -16.70 2.40 6.78
N TRP A 89 -17.58 2.82 5.87
CA TRP A 89 -17.31 2.71 4.45
C TRP A 89 -16.36 3.83 4.05
N VAL A 90 -15.13 3.45 3.68
CA VAL A 90 -14.09 4.37 3.21
C VAL A 90 -14.09 4.38 1.69
N TYR A 91 -14.33 5.54 1.10
CA TYR A 91 -14.35 5.74 -0.35
C TYR A 91 -13.00 6.25 -0.83
N PHE A 92 -12.36 5.47 -1.68
CA PHE A 92 -11.12 5.81 -2.36
C PHE A 92 -11.48 6.36 -3.74
N THR A 93 -10.85 7.46 -4.14
CA THR A 93 -11.02 8.06 -5.46
C THR A 93 -9.67 8.44 -6.05
N LEU A 94 -9.45 8.07 -7.31
CA LEU A 94 -8.19 8.28 -8.02
C LEU A 94 -8.46 8.94 -9.37
N ASP A 95 -7.87 10.11 -9.57
CA ASP A 95 -7.78 10.79 -10.86
C ASP A 95 -6.62 10.19 -11.66
N ALA A 96 -6.98 9.21 -12.50
CA ALA A 96 -6.10 8.61 -13.48
C ALA A 96 -6.87 8.38 -14.77
N LYS A 97 -6.28 8.79 -15.89
CA LYS A 97 -6.89 8.61 -17.22
C LYS A 97 -6.90 7.12 -17.57
N LYS A 98 -8.01 6.65 -18.14
CA LYS A 98 -8.16 5.29 -18.67
C LYS A 98 -8.58 5.31 -20.14
N ASN A 99 -7.83 4.63 -21.00
CA ASN A 99 -8.19 4.24 -22.35
C ASN A 99 -8.77 2.81 -22.37
N ALA A 100 -9.53 2.44 -23.41
CA ALA A 100 -10.17 1.12 -23.49
C ALA A 100 -9.19 -0.09 -23.57
N ALA A 101 -7.93 0.17 -23.94
CA ALA A 101 -6.84 -0.81 -23.95
C ALA A 101 -6.20 -1.04 -22.56
N ASP A 102 -6.60 -0.24 -21.57
CA ASP A 102 -5.88 -0.11 -20.31
C ASP A 102 -6.20 -1.20 -19.28
N GLY A 103 -5.23 -1.37 -18.38
CA GLY A 103 -5.29 -2.23 -17.21
C GLY A 103 -6.31 -1.82 -16.15
N ASP A 104 -6.34 -2.57 -15.05
CA ASP A 104 -7.21 -2.35 -13.92
C ASP A 104 -6.43 -1.77 -12.74
N ALA A 105 -7.02 -0.81 -12.02
CA ALA A 105 -6.44 -0.25 -10.81
C ALA A 105 -6.99 -0.96 -9.56
N TYR A 106 -6.15 -1.15 -8.56
CA TYR A 106 -6.49 -1.76 -7.27
C TYR A 106 -5.95 -0.89 -6.15
N VAL A 107 -6.69 -0.76 -5.04
CA VAL A 107 -6.20 -0.15 -3.80
C VAL A 107 -5.75 -1.23 -2.85
N VAL A 108 -4.52 -1.13 -2.39
CA VAL A 108 -3.90 -2.16 -1.55
C VAL A 108 -3.13 -1.55 -0.39
N GLY A 109 -2.95 -2.37 0.64
CA GLY A 109 -2.06 -2.12 1.76
C GLY A 109 -2.04 -3.35 2.66
N ARG A 110 -1.38 -3.27 3.82
CA ARG A 110 -1.36 -4.40 4.75
C ARG A 110 -2.77 -4.74 5.28
N PHE A 111 -3.70 -3.80 5.28
CA PHE A 111 -5.08 -4.00 5.74
C PHE A 111 -5.86 -5.02 4.90
N ASN A 112 -5.49 -5.23 3.63
CA ASN A 112 -6.06 -6.25 2.75
C ASN A 112 -5.00 -7.26 2.26
N ASN A 113 -3.87 -7.37 2.99
CA ASN A 113 -2.75 -8.26 2.66
C ASN A 113 -2.21 -8.09 1.23
N TYR A 114 -2.32 -6.89 0.66
CA TYR A 114 -1.94 -6.60 -0.73
C TYR A 114 -2.63 -7.49 -1.79
N VAL A 115 -3.81 -8.02 -1.47
CA VAL A 115 -4.55 -8.92 -2.36
C VAL A 115 -5.19 -8.12 -3.49
N LEU A 116 -4.98 -8.57 -4.72
CA LEU A 116 -5.60 -8.03 -5.94
C LEU A 116 -6.83 -8.87 -6.31
N ASP A 117 -8.00 -8.44 -5.85
CA ASP A 117 -9.28 -9.12 -6.04
C ASP A 117 -10.41 -8.13 -6.36
N GLU A 118 -11.64 -8.62 -6.47
CA GLU A 118 -12.80 -7.76 -6.75
C GLU A 118 -13.08 -6.74 -5.65
N HIS A 119 -12.64 -6.99 -4.41
CA HIS A 119 -12.81 -6.06 -3.30
C HIS A 119 -11.80 -4.92 -3.36
N SER A 120 -10.56 -5.17 -3.76
CA SER A 120 -9.53 -4.12 -3.94
C SER A 120 -9.60 -3.41 -5.28
N ARG A 121 -10.30 -3.95 -6.28
CA ARG A 121 -10.44 -3.34 -7.61
C ARG A 121 -11.21 -2.01 -7.58
N LEU A 122 -10.71 -1.02 -8.32
CA LEU A 122 -11.41 0.24 -8.59
C LEU A 122 -12.25 0.13 -9.85
N GLN A 123 -13.45 0.70 -9.77
CA GLN A 123 -14.36 0.91 -10.89
C GLN A 123 -14.01 2.25 -11.56
N PHE A 124 -14.10 2.31 -12.89
CA PHE A 124 -13.84 3.54 -13.64
C PHE A 124 -15.15 4.21 -14.00
N ASP A 125 -15.32 5.47 -13.62
CA ASP A 125 -16.39 6.35 -14.08
C ASP A 125 -15.93 7.15 -15.31
N PRO A 126 -16.49 6.90 -16.51
CA PRO A 126 -16.14 7.64 -17.71
C PRO A 126 -16.70 9.07 -17.75
N GLN A 127 -17.68 9.42 -16.91
CA GLN A 127 -18.24 10.78 -16.87
C GLN A 127 -17.28 11.74 -16.17
N ASP A 128 -16.77 11.32 -15.01
CA ASP A 128 -15.84 12.11 -14.20
C ASP A 128 -14.37 11.80 -14.52
N ASN A 129 -14.12 10.79 -15.36
CA ASN A 129 -12.79 10.28 -15.70
C ASN A 129 -11.97 9.92 -14.45
N ARG A 130 -12.60 9.20 -13.52
CA ARG A 130 -12.00 8.84 -12.23
C ARG A 130 -12.23 7.38 -11.91
N PHE A 131 -11.29 6.82 -11.16
CA PHE A 131 -11.45 5.53 -10.53
C PHE A 131 -12.01 5.69 -9.12
N PHE A 132 -12.85 4.76 -8.69
CA PHE A 132 -13.39 4.75 -7.33
C PHE A 132 -13.61 3.33 -6.82
N THR A 133 -13.50 3.15 -5.52
CA THR A 133 -13.98 1.96 -4.81
C THR A 133 -14.29 2.30 -3.37
N ARG A 134 -14.88 1.36 -2.64
CA ARG A 134 -15.09 1.51 -1.19
C ARG A 134 -14.66 0.26 -0.45
N GLN A 135 -14.06 0.47 0.72
CA GLN A 135 -13.69 -0.60 1.64
C GLN A 135 -14.41 -0.42 2.96
N PHE A 136 -14.81 -1.52 3.60
CA PHE A 136 -15.37 -1.49 4.95
C PHE A 136 -14.24 -1.67 5.97
N LEU A 137 -13.76 -0.56 6.53
CA LEU A 137 -12.56 -0.52 7.37
C LEU A 137 -12.91 -0.06 8.78
N LYS A 138 -12.18 -0.59 9.76
CA LYS A 138 -12.31 -0.20 11.18
C LYS A 138 -11.54 1.09 11.44
N GLN A 139 -11.94 1.94 12.39
CA GLN A 139 -11.20 3.17 12.68
C GLN A 139 -9.72 2.92 12.95
N GLY A 140 -8.87 3.82 12.44
CA GLY A 140 -7.43 3.69 12.52
C GLY A 140 -6.68 4.61 11.58
N VAL A 141 -5.38 4.37 11.48
CA VAL A 141 -4.47 4.99 10.50
C VAL A 141 -4.07 3.93 9.50
N TYR A 142 -4.13 4.27 8.22
CA TYR A 142 -3.97 3.33 7.13
C TYR A 142 -3.04 3.87 6.08
N ASP A 143 -1.98 3.11 5.81
CA ASP A 143 -1.21 3.27 4.60
C ASP A 143 -1.84 2.46 3.46
N TYR A 144 -1.79 3.02 2.26
CA TYR A 144 -2.29 2.40 1.05
C TYR A 144 -1.54 2.90 -0.18
N GLU A 145 -1.64 2.15 -1.25
CA GLU A 145 -1.13 2.51 -2.58
C GLU A 145 -2.06 1.97 -3.67
N TYR A 146 -1.86 2.43 -4.89
CA TYR A 146 -2.56 1.93 -6.06
C TYR A 146 -1.66 1.03 -6.92
N ILE A 147 -2.16 -0.17 -7.22
CA ILE A 147 -1.53 -1.11 -8.14
C ILE A 147 -2.26 -1.09 -9.47
N TRP A 148 -1.51 -0.95 -10.56
CA TRP A 148 -2.01 -1.09 -11.91
C TRP A 148 -1.71 -2.49 -12.46
N VAL A 149 -2.73 -3.20 -12.93
CA VAL A 149 -2.60 -4.49 -13.59
C VAL A 149 -2.84 -4.33 -15.07
N ASP A 150 -1.78 -4.40 -15.87
CA ASP A 150 -1.88 -4.22 -17.32
C ASP A 150 -2.75 -5.30 -17.98
N ARG A 151 -3.65 -4.89 -18.88
CA ARG A 151 -4.62 -5.80 -19.47
C ARG A 151 -3.98 -6.85 -20.37
N ALA A 152 -2.95 -6.48 -21.12
CA ALA A 152 -2.30 -7.31 -22.14
C ALA A 152 -1.29 -8.28 -21.53
N THR A 153 -0.43 -7.78 -20.64
CA THR A 153 0.68 -8.51 -20.03
C THR A 153 0.32 -9.16 -18.70
N LYS A 154 -0.79 -8.75 -18.06
CA LYS A 154 -1.20 -9.14 -16.71
C LYS A 154 -0.18 -8.81 -15.62
N LYS A 155 0.78 -7.93 -15.91
CA LYS A 155 1.78 -7.49 -14.94
C LYS A 155 1.18 -6.44 -14.01
N ALA A 156 1.34 -6.66 -12.71
CA ALA A 156 1.01 -5.70 -11.66
C ALA A 156 2.20 -4.74 -11.44
N SER A 157 1.93 -3.46 -11.28
CA SER A 157 2.92 -2.42 -10.99
C SER A 157 2.29 -1.23 -10.28
N ASP A 158 2.85 -0.86 -9.14
CA ASP A 158 2.60 0.38 -8.40
C ASP A 158 3.13 1.61 -9.16
N ILE A 159 4.27 1.46 -9.83
CA ILE A 159 5.04 2.54 -10.45
C ILE A 159 4.22 3.35 -11.48
N VAL A 160 3.26 2.71 -12.15
CA VAL A 160 2.41 3.36 -13.16
C VAL A 160 1.58 4.51 -12.56
N ILE A 161 1.21 4.39 -11.29
CA ILE A 161 0.41 5.40 -10.57
C ILE A 161 1.26 6.14 -9.54
N GLU A 162 2.10 5.41 -8.81
CA GLU A 162 2.82 5.92 -7.65
C GLU A 162 4.22 6.44 -7.98
N GLY A 163 4.78 6.05 -9.13
CA GLY A 163 6.14 6.43 -9.52
C GLY A 163 7.22 5.61 -8.84
N SER A 164 8.48 5.97 -9.10
CA SER A 164 9.65 5.32 -8.51
C SER A 164 10.76 6.34 -8.28
N HIS A 165 11.13 6.53 -7.02
CA HIS A 165 12.15 7.45 -6.55
C HIS A 165 13.16 6.67 -5.71
N TYR A 166 14.46 6.85 -5.96
CA TYR A 166 15.50 6.10 -5.24
C TYR A 166 15.68 6.62 -3.81
N GLU A 167 15.19 7.82 -3.52
CA GLU A 167 15.22 8.47 -2.20
C GLU A 167 14.24 7.86 -1.19
N THR A 168 13.21 7.14 -1.65
CA THR A 168 12.14 6.58 -0.82
C THR A 168 12.67 5.65 0.27
N GLU A 169 12.17 5.84 1.49
CA GLU A 169 12.48 4.93 2.60
C GLU A 169 11.72 3.61 2.42
N ASN A 170 12.43 2.49 2.38
CA ASN A 170 11.82 1.16 2.24
C ASN A 170 12.52 0.16 3.17
N ASP A 171 11.72 -0.74 3.76
CA ASP A 171 12.21 -1.90 4.51
C ASP A 171 12.34 -3.14 3.60
N TYR A 172 13.56 -3.65 3.46
CA TYR A 172 13.87 -4.88 2.74
C TYR A 172 14.08 -6.02 3.74
N GLN A 173 13.35 -7.12 3.56
CA GLN A 173 13.45 -8.31 4.39
C GLN A 173 14.26 -9.39 3.67
N LEU A 174 15.37 -9.81 4.29
CA LEU A 174 16.24 -10.86 3.79
C LEU A 174 15.96 -12.14 4.56
N PHE A 175 15.54 -13.18 3.84
CA PHE A 175 15.33 -14.53 4.38
C PHE A 175 16.37 -15.46 3.78
N VAL A 176 17.17 -16.11 4.63
CA VAL A 176 18.16 -17.10 4.21
C VAL A 176 17.63 -18.48 4.53
N TYR A 177 17.25 -19.23 3.50
CA TYR A 177 16.81 -20.60 3.63
C TYR A 177 17.95 -21.58 3.35
N TYR A 178 18.02 -22.65 4.15
CA TYR A 178 18.98 -23.73 3.97
C TYR A 178 18.28 -25.09 3.99
N ARG A 179 18.68 -25.97 3.06
CA ARG A 179 18.22 -27.35 3.00
C ARG A 179 19.40 -28.30 3.15
N PRO A 180 19.60 -28.92 4.33
CA PRO A 180 20.63 -29.94 4.49
C PRO A 180 20.41 -31.13 3.54
N PRO A 181 21.47 -31.79 3.03
CA PRO A 181 21.34 -33.02 2.26
C PRO A 181 20.56 -34.09 3.05
N GLY A 182 19.53 -34.66 2.44
CA GLY A 182 18.65 -35.64 3.09
C GLY A 182 17.52 -35.03 3.94
N SER A 183 17.47 -33.71 4.11
CA SER A 183 16.36 -33.05 4.80
C SER A 183 15.06 -33.09 3.99
N ARG A 184 13.94 -33.22 4.70
CA ARG A 184 12.59 -33.19 4.11
C ARG A 184 12.00 -31.79 4.00
N TRP A 185 12.60 -30.78 4.65
CA TRP A 185 12.14 -29.40 4.65
C TRP A 185 13.30 -28.40 4.50
N GLU A 186 12.95 -27.14 4.21
CA GLU A 186 13.87 -26.00 4.20
C GLU A 186 13.78 -25.29 5.56
N GLU A 187 14.92 -24.89 6.09
CA GLU A 187 15.03 -24.19 7.36
C GLU A 187 15.32 -22.71 7.11
N LEU A 188 14.66 -21.82 7.85
CA LEU A 188 15.05 -20.41 7.87
C LEU A 188 16.31 -20.28 8.73
N ALA A 189 17.47 -20.29 8.07
CA ALA A 189 18.78 -20.21 8.71
C ALA A 189 19.14 -18.78 9.15
N GLY A 190 18.48 -17.76 8.59
CA GLY A 190 18.70 -16.37 8.97
C GLY A 190 17.61 -15.43 8.48
N PHE A 191 17.41 -14.35 9.23
CA PHE A 191 16.48 -13.27 8.90
C PHE A 191 17.12 -11.93 9.26
N GLN A 192 16.98 -10.95 8.38
CA GLN A 192 17.42 -9.59 8.62
C GLN A 192 16.51 -8.59 7.92
N VAL A 193 16.31 -7.42 8.54
CA VAL A 193 15.67 -6.26 7.89
C VAL A 193 16.73 -5.19 7.65
N VAL A 194 16.74 -4.62 6.45
CA VAL A 194 17.60 -3.50 6.07
C VAL A 194 16.70 -2.38 5.56
N ASN A 195 16.96 -1.14 5.98
CA ASN A 195 16.16 0.02 5.64
C ASN A 195 17.02 1.04 4.89
N THR A 196 16.49 1.67 3.84
CA THR A 196 17.25 2.63 2.99
C THR A 196 17.44 4.01 3.63
N GLY A 197 16.59 4.40 4.57
CA GLY A 197 16.69 5.67 5.32
C GLY A 197 17.72 5.64 6.45
N LYS A 198 18.05 4.46 6.99
CA LYS A 198 19.10 4.28 8.00
C LYS A 198 20.47 4.14 7.32
N ARG A 199 21.18 5.26 7.20
CA ARG A 199 22.62 5.26 6.91
C ARG A 199 23.47 5.04 8.15
#